data_AF-A0A835WTY2-F1
#
_entry.id   AF-A0A835WTY2-F1
#
_cell.length_a   1.000
_cell.length_b   1.000
_cell.length_c   1.000
_cell.angle_alpha   90.00
_cell.angle_beta   90.00
_cell.angle_gamma   90.00
#
_symmetry.space_group_name_H-M   'P 1'
#
loop_
_entity.id
_entity.type
_entity.pdbx_description
1 polymer ?
#
loop_
_entity_poly.entity_id
_entity_poly.type
_entity_poly.pdbx_seq_one_letter_code
_entity_poly.pdbx_strand_id
1 'polypeptide(L)'
;MPRWMRNLFPGGKDLEATQPVGERQASGASASSSGQGTEADDIKQLEEMRTMDMQGYVEYCKKMRGGAPPPRPRRPPVSPDHYDYRAMQDLRRIAFLRMQQHERIGSLVTKEESDRILSEREGVLQDRALLQSIADRTGVYIDMEVKDCIEQFLDTRQRAERLHRYAVEFGNPLPKGSQEQRDADRFMKRIEAEEKLAAALAKRDPTSCSLRHKLPWAGPTALCDQTGLRYHECCGALKAGADAGDMDVSRLRIPPVLLHGKKAAKREVVDTDRERYVHGMFKSRAEGRLRKAAMNLSKPRLRDY
;
A
#
# COMPACT_ATOMS: atom_id res chain seq x y z
N MET A 1 14.31 4.68 17.52
CA MET A 1 13.20 4.13 16.72
C MET A 1 13.71 3.80 15.34
N PRO A 2 13.54 2.55 14.88
CA PRO A 2 13.97 2.13 13.55
C PRO A 2 13.26 2.93 12.45
N ARG A 3 13.97 3.26 11.36
CA ARG A 3 13.43 4.08 10.28
C ARG A 3 12.29 3.41 9.52
N TRP A 4 12.31 2.09 9.39
CA TRP A 4 11.24 1.32 8.74
C TRP A 4 9.90 1.46 9.47
N MET A 5 9.94 1.57 10.80
CA MET A 5 8.75 1.73 11.65
C MET A 5 8.03 3.06 11.40
N ARG A 6 8.77 4.12 11.03
CA ARG A 6 8.22 5.47 10.78
C ARG A 6 7.34 5.54 9.53
N ASN A 7 7.57 4.63 8.59
CA ASN A 7 6.88 4.62 7.31
C ASN A 7 5.66 3.69 7.31
N LEU A 8 5.42 2.95 8.39
CA LEU A 8 4.22 2.15 8.56
C LEU A 8 2.97 3.02 8.68
N PHE A 9 3.11 4.23 9.21
CA PHE A 9 2.03 5.21 9.30
C PHE A 9 2.08 6.24 8.16
N PRO A 10 0.97 6.51 7.46
CA PRO A 10 0.88 7.62 6.52
C PRO A 10 1.13 8.96 7.25
N GLY A 11 2.23 9.66 6.93
CA GLY A 11 2.63 10.91 7.59
C GLY A 11 3.59 10.75 8.78
N GLY A 12 4.00 9.53 9.13
CA GLY A 12 4.98 9.30 10.22
C GLY A 12 6.38 9.88 9.93
N LYS A 13 6.71 10.15 8.65
CA LYS A 13 7.92 10.88 8.24
C LYS A 13 7.90 12.34 8.67
N ASP A 14 6.72 12.94 8.79
CA ASP A 14 6.56 14.38 9.02
C ASP A 14 6.58 14.74 10.51
N LEU A 15 6.49 13.75 11.41
CA LEU A 15 6.49 13.93 12.86
C LEU A 15 7.87 14.24 13.47
N GLU A 16 8.93 14.40 12.68
CA GLU A 16 10.26 14.74 13.23
C GLU A 16 10.22 16.02 14.06
N ALA A 17 10.57 15.91 15.34
CA ALA A 17 10.91 17.02 16.21
C ALA A 17 12.12 17.76 15.63
N THR A 18 11.87 18.69 14.70
CA THR A 18 12.81 19.74 14.35
C THR A 18 13.05 20.54 15.62
N GLN A 19 14.24 20.39 16.22
CA GLN A 19 14.67 21.31 17.27
C GLN A 19 14.54 22.74 16.73
N PRO A 20 13.99 23.69 17.49
CA PRO A 20 13.90 25.06 17.05
C PRO A 20 15.31 25.62 16.85
N VAL A 21 15.58 26.08 15.63
CA VAL A 21 16.78 26.86 15.30
C VAL A 21 16.63 28.22 15.96
N GLY A 22 17.39 28.46 17.03
CA GLY A 22 17.52 29.79 17.63
C GLY A 22 17.96 29.77 19.10
N GLU A 23 19.27 29.59 19.32
CA GLU A 23 20.15 30.46 20.15
C GLU A 23 21.44 29.70 20.52
N ARG A 24 22.57 30.27 20.10
CA ARG A 24 23.91 29.84 20.50
C ARG A 24 24.12 30.16 21.97
N GLN A 25 24.39 29.16 22.81
CA GLN A 25 25.42 29.26 23.86
C GLN A 25 25.86 27.87 24.37
N ALA A 26 27.19 27.71 24.31
CA ALA A 26 28.12 26.81 24.98
C ALA A 26 27.64 25.53 25.71
N SER A 27 28.30 24.44 25.32
CA SER A 27 28.86 23.39 26.19
C SER A 27 27.90 22.51 26.99
N GLY A 28 27.61 21.34 26.41
CA GLY A 28 27.07 20.21 27.13
C GLY A 28 26.94 19.02 26.19
N ALA A 29 27.80 18.02 26.38
CA ALA A 29 27.77 16.77 25.63
C ALA A 29 26.34 16.22 25.56
N SER A 30 25.81 16.05 24.35
CA SER A 30 24.60 15.28 24.13
C SER A 30 24.88 14.30 23.02
N ALA A 31 25.11 13.06 23.47
CA ALA A 31 25.18 11.89 22.63
C ALA A 31 23.94 11.82 21.74
N SER A 32 24.13 12.09 20.45
CA SER A 32 23.24 11.60 19.41
C SER A 32 23.36 10.08 19.38
N SER A 33 22.56 9.42 20.22
CA SER A 33 22.31 7.98 20.12
C SER A 33 21.40 7.73 18.92
N SER A 34 22.00 7.77 17.72
CA SER A 34 21.47 7.04 16.58
C SER A 34 21.51 5.55 16.94
N GLY A 35 20.45 5.07 17.59
CA GLY A 35 20.34 3.69 18.05
C GLY A 35 20.56 2.72 16.89
N GLN A 36 21.74 2.10 16.89
CA GLN A 36 22.00 0.84 16.20
C GLN A 36 21.23 -0.24 16.96
N GLY A 37 19.93 -0.35 16.72
CA GLY A 37 19.22 -1.59 17.03
C GLY A 37 19.82 -2.68 16.15
N THR A 38 20.05 -3.87 16.71
CA THR A 38 20.49 -4.99 15.88
C THR A 38 19.34 -5.37 14.95
N GLU A 39 19.63 -5.90 13.76
CA GLU A 39 18.58 -6.34 12.83
C GLU A 39 17.67 -7.41 13.46
N ALA A 40 18.19 -8.18 14.40
CA ALA A 40 17.42 -9.11 15.22
C ALA A 40 16.39 -8.42 16.13
N ASP A 41 16.75 -7.29 16.76
CA ASP A 41 15.82 -6.50 17.58
C ASP A 41 14.69 -5.92 16.71
N ASP A 42 15.02 -5.47 15.50
CA ASP A 42 14.05 -4.95 14.54
C ASP A 42 13.08 -6.04 14.05
N ILE A 43 13.56 -7.26 13.80
CA ILE A 43 12.72 -8.41 13.44
C ILE A 43 11.80 -8.80 14.61
N LYS A 44 12.31 -8.82 15.84
CA LYS A 44 11.49 -9.08 17.03
C LYS A 44 10.39 -8.02 17.18
N GLN A 45 10.73 -6.76 16.93
CA GLN A 45 9.75 -5.68 16.98
C GLN A 45 8.68 -5.81 15.87
N LEU A 46 9.04 -6.33 14.69
CA LEU A 46 8.08 -6.69 13.64
C LEU A 46 7.15 -7.82 14.08
N GLU A 47 7.67 -8.84 14.76
CA GLU A 47 6.88 -9.95 15.30
C GLU A 47 5.89 -9.48 16.36
N GLU A 48 6.31 -8.60 17.27
CA GLU A 48 5.44 -7.97 18.26
C GLU A 48 4.32 -7.16 17.59
N MET A 49 4.64 -6.36 16.56
CA MET A 49 3.61 -5.60 15.83
C MET A 49 2.70 -6.47 14.95
N ARG A 50 3.21 -7.59 14.45
CA ARG A 50 2.40 -8.55 13.70
C ARG A 50 1.33 -9.17 14.60
N THR A 51 1.63 -9.37 15.88
CA THR A 51 0.74 -10.01 16.86
C THR A 51 -0.05 -9.02 17.74
N MET A 52 0.22 -7.70 17.64
CA MET A 52 -0.34 -6.66 18.52
C MET A 52 -1.88 -6.57 18.53
N ASP A 53 -2.50 -6.65 19.70
CA ASP A 53 -3.92 -6.38 19.88
C ASP A 53 -4.23 -4.86 19.80
N MET A 54 -5.50 -4.48 19.99
CA MET A 54 -5.89 -3.06 19.98
C MET A 54 -5.18 -2.27 21.10
N GLN A 55 -4.90 -2.89 22.25
CA GLN A 55 -4.15 -2.26 23.33
C GLN A 55 -2.68 -2.00 22.92
N GLY A 56 -2.04 -2.97 22.26
CA GLY A 56 -0.72 -2.82 21.68
C GLY A 56 -0.70 -1.71 20.61
N TYR A 57 -1.78 -1.55 19.85
CA TYR A 57 -1.93 -0.45 18.91
C TYR A 57 -2.06 0.93 19.59
N VAL A 58 -2.75 1.02 20.73
CA VAL A 58 -2.79 2.24 21.55
C VAL A 58 -1.40 2.60 22.05
N GLU A 59 -0.65 1.62 22.55
CA GLU A 59 0.74 1.84 22.98
C GLU A 59 1.65 2.24 21.81
N TYR A 60 1.45 1.65 20.63
CA TYR A 60 2.10 2.09 19.40
C TYR A 60 1.77 3.56 19.08
N CYS A 61 0.51 3.97 19.19
CA CYS A 61 0.09 5.35 18.96
C CYS A 61 0.75 6.33 19.92
N LYS A 62 0.78 6.01 21.22
CA LYS A 62 1.48 6.79 22.25
C LYS A 62 2.97 6.91 21.94
N LYS A 63 3.62 5.80 21.60
CA LYS A 63 5.06 5.74 21.27
C LYS A 63 5.40 6.60 20.05
N MET A 64 4.55 6.57 19.02
CA MET A 64 4.72 7.36 17.81
C MET A 64 4.47 8.85 18.02
N ARG A 65 3.57 9.22 18.93
CA ARG A 65 3.37 10.62 19.36
C ARG A 65 4.55 11.16 20.17
N GLY A 66 5.25 10.28 20.89
CA GLY A 66 6.48 10.62 21.62
C GLY A 66 6.27 11.55 22.83
N GLY A 67 5.05 11.62 23.38
CA GLY A 67 4.72 12.47 24.54
C GLY A 67 4.84 13.99 24.32
N ALA A 68 5.15 14.43 23.10
CA ALA A 68 5.32 15.83 22.77
C ALA A 68 3.97 16.56 22.72
N PRO A 69 3.92 17.87 23.03
CA PRO A 69 2.73 18.67 22.80
C PRO A 69 2.38 18.72 21.31
N PRO A 70 1.11 18.97 20.95
CA PRO A 70 0.69 19.06 19.56
C PRO A 70 1.54 20.08 18.80
N PRO A 71 2.01 19.75 17.58
CA PRO A 71 2.80 20.66 16.78
C PRO A 71 1.98 21.92 16.48
N ARG A 72 2.63 23.08 16.60
CA ARG A 72 2.01 24.37 16.30
C ARG A 72 1.58 24.40 14.83
N PRO A 73 0.41 24.99 14.50
CA PRO A 73 -0.04 25.14 13.13
C PRO A 73 1.02 25.87 12.30
N ARG A 74 1.47 25.26 11.20
CA ARG A 74 2.39 25.92 10.26
C ARG A 74 1.58 26.76 9.27
N ARG A 75 2.06 27.97 8.98
CA ARG A 75 1.54 28.74 7.85
C ARG A 75 2.02 28.09 6.56
N PRO A 76 1.17 27.96 5.53
CA PRO A 76 1.63 27.55 4.21
C PRO A 76 2.79 28.45 3.75
N PRO A 77 3.78 27.90 3.02
CA PRO A 77 4.91 28.66 2.48
C PRO A 77 4.51 29.59 1.33
N VAL A 78 3.24 29.58 0.92
CA VAL A 78 2.66 30.41 -0.14
C VAL A 78 1.77 31.48 0.46
N SER A 79 1.62 32.61 -0.25
CA SER A 79 0.70 33.70 0.15
C SER A 79 -0.76 33.20 0.19
N PRO A 80 -1.62 33.73 1.08
CA PRO A 80 -3.06 33.48 1.09
C PRO A 80 -3.76 33.62 -0.27
N ASP A 81 -3.24 34.49 -1.14
CA ASP A 81 -3.81 34.77 -2.47
C ASP A 81 -3.40 33.74 -3.53
N HIS A 82 -2.44 32.86 -3.23
CA HIS A 82 -2.01 31.82 -4.16
C HIS A 82 -3.07 30.72 -4.26
N TYR A 83 -3.37 30.25 -5.47
CA TYR A 83 -4.42 29.24 -5.71
C TYR A 83 -4.20 27.95 -4.90
N ASP A 84 -2.95 27.56 -4.66
CA ASP A 84 -2.58 26.39 -3.83
C ASP A 84 -2.70 26.60 -2.32
N TYR A 85 -2.92 27.83 -1.82
CA TYR A 85 -2.91 28.10 -0.38
C TYR A 85 -3.93 27.26 0.39
N ARG A 86 -5.11 27.05 -0.18
CA ARG A 86 -6.18 26.23 0.41
C ARG A 86 -5.93 24.72 0.30
N ALA A 87 -5.12 24.29 -0.65
CA ALA A 87 -4.79 22.88 -0.86
C ALA A 87 -3.66 22.40 0.07
N MET A 88 -2.88 23.33 0.62
CA MET A 88 -1.78 23.01 1.52
C MET A 88 -2.29 22.57 2.90
N GLN A 89 -2.08 21.28 3.20
CA GLN A 89 -2.43 20.68 4.49
C GLN A 89 -1.19 20.55 5.38
N ASP A 90 -1.34 20.86 6.67
CA ASP A 90 -0.29 20.63 7.67
C ASP A 90 -0.26 19.13 8.05
N LEU A 91 0.31 18.31 7.16
CA LEU A 91 0.34 16.85 7.29
C LEU A 91 0.94 16.39 8.63
N ARG A 92 1.95 17.11 9.13
CA ARG A 92 2.56 16.83 10.42
C ARG A 92 1.56 16.96 11.56
N ARG A 93 0.81 18.07 11.58
CA ARG A 93 -0.20 18.31 12.62
C ARG A 93 -1.39 17.36 12.48
N ILE A 94 -1.82 17.09 11.25
CA ILE A 94 -2.88 16.12 10.96
C ILE A 94 -2.49 14.73 11.47
N ALA A 95 -1.27 14.26 11.14
CA ALA A 95 -0.78 12.96 11.61
C ALA A 95 -0.74 12.88 13.14
N PHE A 96 -0.28 13.94 13.82
CA PHE A 96 -0.29 13.98 15.28
C PHE A 96 -1.70 13.87 15.86
N LEU A 97 -2.64 14.68 15.36
CA LEU A 97 -4.02 14.69 15.85
C LEU A 97 -4.72 13.36 15.59
N ARG A 98 -4.47 12.75 14.43
CA ARG A 98 -4.99 11.42 14.08
C ARG A 98 -4.47 10.35 15.05
N MET A 99 -3.19 10.36 15.39
CA MET A 99 -2.63 9.41 16.38
C MET A 99 -3.23 9.61 17.77
N GLN A 100 -3.46 10.86 18.18
CA GLN A 100 -4.14 11.17 19.45
C GLN A 100 -5.60 10.68 19.46
N GLN A 101 -6.29 10.81 18.34
CA GLN A 101 -7.65 10.32 18.17
C GLN A 101 -7.70 8.79 18.20
N HIS A 102 -6.79 8.11 17.50
CA HIS A 102 -6.70 6.65 17.51
C HIS A 102 -6.35 6.11 18.89
N GLU A 103 -5.46 6.78 19.63
CA GLU A 103 -5.17 6.46 21.04
C GLU A 103 -6.45 6.52 21.89
N ARG A 104 -7.25 7.59 21.75
CA ARG A 104 -8.50 7.75 22.48
C ARG A 104 -9.52 6.69 22.10
N ILE A 105 -9.75 6.45 20.81
CA ILE A 105 -10.69 5.46 20.31
C ILE A 105 -10.27 4.06 20.77
N GLY A 106 -9.04 3.66 20.48
CA GLY A 106 -8.51 2.34 20.81
C GLY A 106 -8.52 2.06 22.31
N SER A 107 -8.33 3.07 23.16
CA SER A 107 -8.36 2.88 24.63
C SER A 107 -9.74 2.54 25.19
N LEU A 108 -10.81 2.75 24.41
CA LEU A 108 -12.19 2.49 24.80
C LEU A 108 -12.80 1.27 24.11
N VAL A 109 -12.04 0.61 23.22
CA VAL A 109 -12.42 -0.67 22.61
C VAL A 109 -12.25 -1.78 23.63
N THR A 110 -13.26 -2.64 23.80
CA THR A 110 -13.16 -3.76 24.74
C THR A 110 -12.32 -4.89 24.17
N LYS A 111 -11.88 -5.82 25.04
CA LYS A 111 -11.12 -6.99 24.60
C LYS A 111 -11.92 -7.87 23.64
N GLU A 112 -13.21 -8.08 23.92
CA GLU A 112 -14.11 -8.85 23.06
C GLU A 112 -14.25 -8.23 21.67
N GLU A 113 -14.34 -6.90 21.60
CA GLU A 113 -14.39 -6.16 20.33
C GLU A 113 -13.06 -6.23 19.60
N SER A 114 -11.93 -6.13 20.32
CA SER A 114 -10.59 -6.33 19.76
C SER A 114 -10.44 -7.74 19.16
N ASP A 115 -10.87 -8.77 19.88
CA ASP A 115 -10.80 -10.16 19.42
C ASP A 115 -11.69 -10.38 18.18
N ARG A 116 -12.87 -9.74 18.16
CA ARG A 116 -13.76 -9.75 17.00
C ARG A 116 -13.15 -9.03 15.79
N ILE A 117 -12.52 -7.88 15.99
CA ILE A 117 -11.77 -7.17 14.94
C ILE A 117 -10.66 -8.05 14.35
N LEU A 118 -9.97 -8.82 15.19
CA LEU A 118 -8.88 -9.69 14.74
C LEU A 118 -9.37 -10.92 13.97
N SER A 119 -10.51 -11.50 14.35
CA SER A 119 -11.08 -12.69 13.70
C SER A 119 -11.77 -12.37 12.38
N GLU A 120 -12.64 -11.36 12.36
CA GLU A 120 -13.43 -10.97 11.18
C GLU A 120 -12.70 -9.99 10.24
N ARG A 121 -11.69 -9.26 10.75
CA ARG A 121 -10.85 -8.30 10.00
C ARG A 121 -11.68 -7.26 9.23
N GLU A 122 -11.62 -7.32 7.90
CA GLU A 122 -12.32 -6.39 7.00
C GLU A 122 -13.85 -6.51 7.09
N GLY A 123 -14.37 -7.66 7.56
CA GLY A 123 -15.81 -7.85 7.77
C GLY A 123 -16.40 -6.90 8.82
N VAL A 124 -15.62 -6.57 9.86
CA VAL A 124 -16.05 -5.67 10.94
C VAL A 124 -16.28 -4.25 10.44
N LEU A 125 -15.56 -3.83 9.40
CA LEU A 125 -15.69 -2.49 8.81
C LEU A 125 -17.07 -2.28 8.13
N GLN A 126 -17.83 -3.34 7.91
CA GLN A 126 -19.19 -3.31 7.37
C GLN A 126 -20.26 -3.33 8.48
N ASP A 127 -19.91 -3.72 9.70
CA ASP A 127 -20.82 -3.78 10.85
C ASP A 127 -21.04 -2.38 11.45
N ARG A 128 -22.05 -1.69 10.93
CA ARG A 128 -22.39 -0.33 11.38
C ARG A 128 -22.81 -0.27 12.85
N ALA A 129 -23.42 -1.34 13.38
CA ALA A 129 -23.91 -1.34 14.76
C ALA A 129 -22.74 -1.34 15.75
N LEU A 130 -21.70 -2.14 15.46
CA LEU A 130 -20.48 -2.15 16.26
C LEU A 130 -19.72 -0.81 16.16
N LEU A 131 -19.57 -0.27 14.95
CA LEU A 131 -18.87 1.02 14.77
C LEU A 131 -19.58 2.15 15.53
N GLN A 132 -20.91 2.17 15.50
CA GLN A 132 -21.71 3.15 16.23
C GLN A 132 -21.56 2.99 17.76
N SER A 133 -21.57 1.75 18.29
CA SER A 133 -21.43 1.54 19.73
C SER A 133 -20.07 1.99 20.29
N ILE A 134 -19.00 1.86 19.50
CA ILE A 134 -17.68 2.42 19.82
C ILE A 134 -17.70 3.96 19.72
N ALA A 135 -18.32 4.52 18.67
CA ALA A 135 -18.41 5.97 18.49
C ALA A 135 -19.16 6.65 19.66
N ASP A 136 -20.28 6.08 20.09
CA ASP A 136 -21.10 6.60 21.18
C ASP A 136 -20.31 6.65 22.51
N ARG A 137 -19.51 5.62 22.81
CA ARG A 137 -18.67 5.58 24.01
C ARG A 137 -17.49 6.54 23.96
N THR A 138 -16.90 6.70 22.79
CA THR A 138 -15.74 7.58 22.60
C THR A 138 -16.12 9.06 22.55
N GLY A 139 -17.41 9.36 22.33
CA GLY A 139 -17.92 10.72 22.11
C GLY A 139 -17.44 11.29 20.78
N VAL A 140 -17.12 10.40 19.84
CA VAL A 140 -16.67 10.73 18.49
C VAL A 140 -17.90 10.92 17.61
N TYR A 141 -17.87 11.98 16.81
CA TYR A 141 -19.05 12.45 16.09
C TYR A 141 -19.43 11.56 14.90
N ILE A 142 -18.52 10.69 14.42
CA ILE A 142 -18.70 9.95 13.15
C ILE A 142 -18.18 8.51 13.27
N ASP A 143 -19.02 7.54 12.88
CA ASP A 143 -18.67 6.11 12.71
C ASP A 143 -17.44 5.92 11.82
N MET A 144 -17.24 6.80 10.84
CA MET A 144 -16.07 6.84 9.96
C MET A 144 -14.73 7.04 10.67
N GLU A 145 -14.67 7.76 11.80
CA GLU A 145 -13.42 7.95 12.53
C GLU A 145 -13.01 6.68 13.27
N VAL A 146 -13.99 5.94 13.80
CA VAL A 146 -13.77 4.60 14.37
C VAL A 146 -13.33 3.64 13.28
N LYS A 147 -14.00 3.69 12.11
CA LYS A 147 -13.62 2.90 10.94
C LYS A 147 -12.18 3.16 10.52
N ASP A 148 -11.79 4.43 10.42
CA ASP A 148 -10.42 4.85 10.07
C ASP A 148 -9.38 4.33 11.08
N CYS A 149 -9.71 4.35 12.38
CA CYS A 149 -8.87 3.79 13.44
C CYS A 149 -8.67 2.28 13.26
N ILE A 150 -9.75 1.53 13.02
CA ILE A 150 -9.70 0.06 12.84
C ILE A 150 -8.97 -0.30 11.54
N GLU A 151 -9.25 0.41 10.44
CA GLU A 151 -8.54 0.23 9.16
C GLU A 151 -7.04 0.44 9.36
N GLN A 152 -6.63 1.54 10.00
CA GLN A 152 -5.22 1.84 10.23
C GLN A 152 -4.55 0.83 11.18
N PHE A 153 -5.27 0.29 12.16
CA PHE A 153 -4.80 -0.81 13.01
C PHE A 153 -4.49 -2.06 12.20
N LEU A 154 -5.45 -2.54 11.41
CA LEU A 154 -5.31 -3.71 10.56
C LEU A 154 -4.21 -3.53 9.51
N ASP A 155 -4.15 -2.35 8.89
CA ASP A 155 -3.11 -1.98 7.92
C ASP A 155 -1.71 -2.04 8.56
N THR A 156 -1.57 -1.53 9.78
CA THR A 156 -0.28 -1.51 10.49
C THR A 156 0.18 -2.94 10.78
N ARG A 157 -0.73 -3.82 11.23
CA ARG A 157 -0.44 -5.25 11.43
C ARG A 157 -0.06 -5.93 10.13
N GLN A 158 -0.82 -5.72 9.06
CA GLN A 158 -0.57 -6.34 7.76
C GLN A 158 0.77 -5.90 7.16
N ARG A 159 1.13 -4.61 7.30
CA ARG A 159 2.45 -4.10 6.85
C ARG A 159 3.58 -4.70 7.67
N ALA A 160 3.42 -4.83 8.99
CA ALA A 160 4.40 -5.50 9.84
C ALA A 160 4.56 -6.98 9.44
N GLU A 161 3.46 -7.69 9.18
CA GLU A 161 3.49 -9.07 8.70
C GLU A 161 4.24 -9.21 7.37
N ARG A 162 3.94 -8.34 6.39
CA ARG A 162 4.63 -8.35 5.09
C ARG A 162 6.14 -8.15 5.23
N LEU A 163 6.56 -7.19 6.04
CA LEU A 163 7.98 -6.93 6.29
C LEU A 163 8.65 -8.08 7.06
N HIS A 164 7.94 -8.68 8.01
CA HIS A 164 8.43 -9.86 8.72
C HIS A 164 8.64 -11.03 7.75
N ARG A 165 7.66 -11.34 6.90
CA ARG A 165 7.79 -12.38 5.86
C ARG A 165 8.93 -12.07 4.90
N TYR A 166 9.04 -10.81 4.44
CA TYR A 166 10.12 -10.36 3.56
C TYR A 166 11.52 -10.62 4.16
N ALA A 167 11.70 -10.37 5.46
CA ALA A 167 12.97 -10.59 6.12
C ALA A 167 13.24 -12.05 6.49
N VAL A 168 12.25 -12.74 7.07
CA VAL A 168 12.42 -14.09 7.63
C VAL A 168 12.27 -15.19 6.59
N GLU A 169 11.23 -15.14 5.75
CA GLU A 169 10.96 -16.19 4.76
C GLU A 169 11.85 -16.04 3.52
N PHE A 170 12.08 -14.79 3.07
CA PHE A 170 12.84 -14.52 1.84
C PHE A 170 14.30 -14.11 2.11
N GLY A 171 14.71 -13.97 3.38
CA GLY A 171 16.09 -13.66 3.76
C GLY A 171 16.59 -12.29 3.30
N ASN A 172 15.68 -11.37 2.98
CA ASN A 172 16.06 -10.04 2.51
C ASN A 172 16.30 -9.07 3.69
N PRO A 173 17.25 -8.12 3.56
CA PRO A 173 17.50 -7.16 4.62
C PRO A 173 16.32 -6.20 4.80
N LEU A 174 16.10 -5.74 6.04
CA LEU A 174 15.03 -4.78 6.32
C LEU A 174 15.26 -3.45 5.58
N PRO A 175 14.20 -2.87 4.96
CA PRO A 175 14.34 -1.63 4.21
C PRO A 175 14.64 -0.47 5.16
N LYS A 176 15.75 0.24 4.94
CA LYS A 176 16.16 1.40 5.76
C LYS A 176 15.66 2.70 5.15
N GLY A 177 15.47 2.72 3.83
CA GLY A 177 14.98 3.85 3.06
C GLY A 177 13.52 3.72 2.63
N SER A 178 12.90 4.86 2.32
CA SER A 178 11.52 4.85 1.80
C SER A 178 11.39 4.26 0.40
N GLN A 179 12.47 4.27 -0.39
CA GLN A 179 12.49 3.65 -1.71
C GLN A 179 12.58 2.13 -1.59
N GLU A 180 13.52 1.63 -0.79
CA GLU A 180 13.67 0.19 -0.47
C GLU A 180 12.38 -0.40 0.10
N GLN A 181 11.65 0.37 0.91
CA GLN A 181 10.37 -0.08 1.44
C GLN A 181 9.29 -0.20 0.38
N ARG A 182 9.22 0.74 -0.57
CA ARG A 182 8.32 0.61 -1.73
C ARG A 182 8.69 -0.59 -2.58
N ASP A 183 9.97 -0.92 -2.66
CA ASP A 183 10.47 -2.07 -3.41
C ASP A 183 10.10 -3.38 -2.71
N ALA A 184 10.27 -3.45 -1.38
CA ALA A 184 9.83 -4.55 -0.54
C ALA A 184 8.30 -4.75 -0.61
N ASP A 185 7.51 -3.67 -0.52
CA ASP A 185 6.06 -3.72 -0.65
C ASP A 185 5.63 -4.24 -2.02
N ARG A 186 6.31 -3.79 -3.10
CA ARG A 186 6.05 -4.27 -4.46
C ARG A 186 6.40 -5.74 -4.62
N PHE A 187 7.51 -6.18 -4.02
CA PHE A 187 7.91 -7.58 -4.01
C PHE A 187 6.86 -8.45 -3.31
N MET A 188 6.48 -8.10 -2.08
CA MET A 188 5.49 -8.85 -1.31
C MET A 188 4.12 -8.88 -1.99
N LYS A 189 3.68 -7.77 -2.60
CA LYS A 189 2.43 -7.75 -3.39
C LYS A 189 2.46 -8.69 -4.60
N ARG A 190 3.61 -8.87 -5.25
CA ARG A 190 3.75 -9.84 -6.35
C ARG A 190 3.65 -11.26 -5.84
N ILE A 191 4.38 -11.59 -4.77
CA ILE A 191 4.30 -12.89 -4.11
C ILE A 191 2.88 -13.21 -3.66
N GLU A 192 2.20 -12.29 -2.97
CA GLU A 192 0.79 -12.47 -2.56
C GLU A 192 -0.14 -12.70 -3.76
N ALA A 193 0.10 -12.03 -4.89
CA ALA A 193 -0.69 -12.24 -6.11
C ALA A 193 -0.42 -13.62 -6.73
N GLU A 194 0.83 -14.09 -6.72
CA GLU A 194 1.22 -15.43 -7.17
C GLU A 194 0.65 -16.53 -6.26
N GLU A 195 0.69 -16.34 -4.94
CA GLU A 195 0.08 -17.25 -3.96
C GLU A 195 -1.45 -17.33 -4.15
N LYS A 196 -2.12 -16.19 -4.34
CA LYS A 196 -3.56 -16.14 -4.63
C LYS A 196 -3.90 -16.83 -5.96
N LEU A 197 -3.09 -16.61 -6.99
CA LEU A 197 -3.25 -17.28 -8.27
C LEU A 197 -3.08 -18.79 -8.12
N ALA A 198 -2.03 -19.25 -7.41
CA ALA A 198 -1.79 -20.66 -7.14
C ALA A 198 -2.94 -21.30 -6.35
N ALA A 199 -3.45 -20.63 -5.31
CA ALA A 199 -4.60 -21.10 -4.54
C ALA A 199 -5.89 -21.18 -5.37
N ALA A 200 -6.12 -20.20 -6.24
CA ALA A 200 -7.25 -20.23 -7.17
C ALA A 200 -7.11 -21.35 -8.21
N LEU A 201 -5.91 -21.56 -8.75
CA LEU A 201 -5.62 -22.66 -9.67
C LEU A 201 -5.70 -24.04 -9.00
N ALA A 202 -5.44 -24.15 -7.70
CA ALA A 202 -5.61 -25.41 -6.96
C ALA A 202 -7.08 -25.86 -6.88
N LYS A 203 -8.04 -24.92 -6.94
CA LYS A 203 -9.48 -25.21 -6.98
C LYS A 203 -9.98 -25.59 -8.38
N ARG A 204 -9.10 -25.56 -9.39
CA ARG A 204 -9.47 -25.81 -10.78
C ARG A 204 -9.78 -27.28 -10.98
N ASP A 205 -10.95 -27.57 -11.53
CA ASP A 205 -11.20 -28.85 -12.19
C ASP A 205 -10.84 -28.75 -13.68
N PRO A 206 -9.76 -29.42 -14.14
CA PRO A 206 -9.35 -29.36 -15.54
C PRO A 206 -10.34 -30.06 -16.48
N THR A 207 -11.19 -30.95 -15.96
CA THR A 207 -12.10 -31.78 -16.76
C THR A 207 -13.48 -31.15 -16.96
N SER A 208 -14.01 -30.46 -15.94
CA SER A 208 -15.41 -29.97 -15.91
C SER A 208 -15.57 -28.44 -16.06
N CYS A 209 -14.65 -27.75 -16.74
CA CYS A 209 -14.70 -26.29 -16.85
C CYS A 209 -15.97 -25.80 -17.59
N SER A 210 -16.90 -25.19 -16.84
CA SER A 210 -18.21 -24.66 -17.30
C SER A 210 -18.11 -23.66 -18.45
N LEU A 211 -16.98 -22.96 -18.56
CA LEU A 211 -16.73 -21.98 -19.61
C LEU A 211 -16.42 -22.60 -20.97
N ARG A 212 -15.99 -23.87 -21.06
CA ARG A 212 -15.54 -24.47 -22.33
C ARG A 212 -16.58 -24.34 -23.46
N HIS A 213 -17.86 -24.56 -23.14
CA HIS A 213 -18.96 -24.44 -24.11
C HIS A 213 -19.45 -23.00 -24.28
N LYS A 214 -19.08 -22.10 -23.36
CA LYS A 214 -19.57 -20.73 -23.29
C LYS A 214 -18.62 -19.69 -23.88
N LEU A 215 -17.36 -20.05 -24.14
CA LEU A 215 -16.33 -19.17 -24.66
C LEU A 215 -16.64 -18.42 -25.95
N PRO A 216 -17.30 -19.02 -26.96
CA PRO A 216 -17.58 -18.32 -28.22
C PRO A 216 -18.44 -17.06 -28.02
N TRP A 217 -19.26 -17.03 -26.98
CA TRP A 217 -20.15 -15.90 -26.68
C TRP A 217 -19.71 -15.08 -25.47
N ALA A 218 -19.07 -15.70 -24.46
CA ALA A 218 -18.62 -15.02 -23.24
C ALA A 218 -17.29 -14.27 -23.42
N GLY A 219 -16.51 -14.62 -24.46
CA GLY A 219 -15.22 -14.01 -24.77
C GLY A 219 -14.07 -14.46 -23.85
N PRO A 220 -12.82 -14.06 -24.16
CA PRO A 220 -11.59 -14.50 -23.48
C PRO A 220 -11.41 -13.94 -22.06
N THR A 221 -12.20 -12.94 -21.69
CA THR A 221 -12.21 -12.32 -20.36
C THR A 221 -13.28 -12.90 -19.43
N ALA A 222 -14.01 -13.94 -19.86
CA ALA A 222 -14.99 -14.62 -19.03
C ALA A 222 -14.35 -15.16 -17.74
N LEU A 223 -15.02 -14.96 -16.60
CA LEU A 223 -14.57 -15.42 -15.29
C LEU A 223 -15.04 -16.85 -15.02
N CYS A 224 -14.17 -17.68 -14.48
CA CYS A 224 -14.49 -19.04 -14.10
C CYS A 224 -15.26 -19.08 -12.79
N ASP A 225 -16.40 -19.76 -12.76
CA ASP A 225 -17.25 -19.86 -11.56
C ASP A 225 -16.52 -20.54 -10.38
N GLN A 226 -15.58 -21.45 -10.66
CA GLN A 226 -14.85 -22.21 -9.63
C GLN A 226 -13.62 -21.47 -9.08
N THR A 227 -12.86 -20.81 -9.97
CA THR A 227 -11.57 -20.20 -9.60
C THR A 227 -11.66 -18.67 -9.47
N GLY A 228 -12.72 -18.05 -9.98
CA GLY A 228 -12.87 -16.59 -10.06
C GLY A 228 -11.89 -15.91 -11.03
N LEU A 229 -11.02 -16.68 -11.69
CA LEU A 229 -10.01 -16.20 -12.63
C LEU A 229 -10.57 -16.04 -14.03
N ARG A 230 -9.95 -15.18 -14.84
CA ARG A 230 -10.29 -15.09 -16.26
C ARG A 230 -9.90 -16.38 -16.97
N TYR A 231 -10.65 -16.74 -18.01
CA TYR A 231 -10.41 -17.99 -18.74
C TYR A 231 -8.97 -18.14 -19.20
N HIS A 232 -8.37 -17.09 -19.77
CA HIS A 232 -6.98 -17.11 -20.25
C HIS A 232 -5.94 -17.27 -19.14
N GLU A 233 -6.23 -16.87 -17.90
CA GLU A 233 -5.36 -17.04 -16.73
C GLU A 233 -5.53 -18.42 -16.06
N CYS A 234 -6.56 -19.19 -16.44
CA CYS A 234 -6.94 -20.45 -15.80
C CYS A 234 -6.81 -21.68 -16.73
N CYS A 235 -7.81 -21.90 -17.58
CA CYS A 235 -7.87 -23.07 -18.47
C CYS A 235 -7.35 -22.75 -19.88
N GLY A 236 -7.46 -21.49 -20.31
CA GLY A 236 -6.96 -20.99 -21.58
C GLY A 236 -5.43 -20.93 -21.64
N ALA A 237 -4.74 -20.66 -20.52
CA ALA A 237 -3.27 -20.73 -20.44
C ALA A 237 -2.74 -22.13 -20.77
N LEU A 238 -3.44 -23.20 -20.33
CA LEU A 238 -3.06 -24.58 -20.65
C LEU A 238 -3.29 -24.91 -22.11
N LYS A 239 -4.41 -24.45 -22.71
CA LYS A 239 -4.66 -24.66 -24.14
C LYS A 239 -3.65 -23.93 -25.01
N ALA A 240 -3.35 -22.67 -24.70
CA ALA A 240 -2.32 -21.89 -25.41
C ALA A 240 -0.93 -22.52 -25.29
N GLY A 241 -0.59 -23.14 -24.15
CA GLY A 241 0.64 -23.90 -23.97
C GLY A 241 0.65 -25.26 -24.69
N ALA A 242 -0.51 -25.92 -24.81
CA ALA A 242 -0.65 -27.21 -25.51
C ALA A 242 -0.65 -27.04 -27.04
N ASP A 243 -1.30 -25.99 -27.56
CA ASP A 243 -1.32 -25.64 -28.99
C ASP A 243 0.04 -25.10 -29.47
N ALA A 244 0.90 -24.66 -28.54
CA ALA A 244 2.24 -24.15 -28.83
C ALA A 244 3.33 -25.24 -28.99
N GLY A 245 3.00 -26.53 -28.81
CA GLY A 245 3.90 -27.67 -29.03
C GLY A 245 5.19 -27.66 -28.20
N ASP A 246 5.31 -28.57 -27.22
CA ASP A 246 6.56 -28.92 -26.51
C ASP A 246 7.51 -27.77 -26.13
N MET A 247 6.97 -26.58 -25.86
CA MET A 247 7.70 -25.48 -25.24
C MET A 247 7.51 -25.59 -23.73
N ASP A 248 8.36 -26.42 -23.15
CA ASP A 248 8.79 -26.47 -21.75
C ASP A 248 7.93 -25.62 -20.78
N VAL A 249 6.96 -26.29 -20.15
CA VAL A 249 6.08 -25.75 -19.09
C VAL A 249 6.90 -25.17 -17.92
N SER A 250 8.21 -25.45 -17.86
CA SER A 250 9.17 -24.82 -16.95
C SER A 250 9.42 -23.33 -17.23
N ARG A 251 8.98 -22.76 -18.36
CA ARG A 251 9.04 -21.30 -18.61
C ARG A 251 7.87 -20.52 -18.04
N LEU A 252 6.77 -21.20 -17.69
CA LEU A 252 5.67 -20.64 -16.90
C LEU A 252 5.84 -20.91 -15.39
N ARG A 253 6.81 -21.75 -15.01
CA ARG A 253 7.41 -21.69 -13.68
C ARG A 253 8.41 -20.54 -13.68
N ILE A 254 8.15 -19.54 -12.86
CA ILE A 254 9.15 -18.59 -12.41
C ILE A 254 10.39 -19.42 -11.99
N PRO A 255 11.62 -19.10 -12.48
CA PRO A 255 12.77 -19.91 -12.16
C PRO A 255 12.93 -19.99 -10.64
N PRO A 256 13.21 -21.17 -10.04
CA PRO A 256 13.72 -21.19 -8.68
C PRO A 256 14.97 -20.32 -8.69
N VAL A 257 14.99 -19.29 -7.84
CA VAL A 257 16.12 -18.39 -7.68
C VAL A 257 17.37 -19.26 -7.51
N LEU A 258 18.22 -19.23 -8.54
CA LEU A 258 19.49 -19.94 -8.54
C LEU A 258 20.32 -19.42 -7.37
N LEU A 259 20.64 -20.36 -6.50
CA LEU A 259 21.78 -20.36 -5.61
C LEU A 259 23.02 -19.71 -6.29
N HIS A 260 23.58 -18.73 -5.60
CA HIS A 260 24.93 -18.15 -5.68
C HIS A 260 25.72 -18.20 -7.00
N GLY A 261 26.13 -17.04 -7.53
CA GLY A 261 27.20 -17.01 -8.53
C GLY A 261 27.55 -15.61 -9.07
N LYS A 262 28.74 -15.13 -8.71
CA LYS A 262 29.42 -13.98 -9.35
C LYS A 262 29.55 -14.25 -10.86
N LYS A 263 28.72 -13.61 -11.69
CA LYS A 263 28.97 -13.19 -13.10
C LYS A 263 27.64 -12.77 -13.75
N ALA A 264 27.24 -11.53 -13.50
CA ALA A 264 26.16 -10.89 -14.25
C ALA A 264 26.69 -10.46 -15.63
N ALA A 265 26.54 -11.34 -16.62
CA ALA A 265 26.64 -10.95 -18.02
C ALA A 265 25.36 -10.24 -18.45
N LYS A 266 25.54 -9.08 -19.07
CA LYS A 266 24.55 -8.18 -19.70
C LYS A 266 23.27 -8.91 -20.17
N ARG A 267 22.15 -8.63 -19.51
CA ARG A 267 20.81 -8.72 -20.11
C ARG A 267 20.34 -7.29 -20.37
N GLU A 268 19.91 -7.02 -21.59
CA GLU A 268 19.36 -5.74 -22.02
C GLU A 268 18.22 -5.33 -21.08
N VAL A 269 18.45 -4.23 -20.38
CA VAL A 269 17.42 -3.48 -19.67
C VAL A 269 16.49 -2.95 -20.75
N VAL A 270 15.25 -3.41 -20.76
CA VAL A 270 14.18 -2.76 -21.52
C VAL A 270 14.15 -1.30 -21.09
N ASP A 271 14.58 -0.42 -22.00
CA ASP A 271 14.69 1.02 -21.80
C ASP A 271 13.31 1.58 -21.46
N THR A 272 13.03 1.69 -20.17
CA THR A 272 11.83 2.36 -19.63
C THR A 272 11.68 3.80 -20.13
N ASP A 273 12.77 4.43 -20.59
CA ASP A 273 12.73 5.74 -21.24
C ASP A 273 12.16 5.69 -22.67
N ARG A 274 12.34 4.58 -23.40
CA ARG A 274 11.74 4.37 -24.73
C ARG A 274 10.22 4.17 -24.61
N GLU A 275 9.75 3.46 -23.59
CA GLU A 275 8.30 3.31 -23.33
C GLU A 275 7.66 4.63 -22.92
N ARG A 276 8.31 5.43 -22.06
CA ARG A 276 7.85 6.78 -21.70
C ARG A 276 7.78 7.71 -22.91
N TYR A 277 8.78 7.66 -23.79
CA TYR A 277 8.80 8.46 -25.02
C TYR A 277 7.64 8.10 -25.96
N VAL A 278 7.38 6.81 -26.15
CA VAL A 278 6.26 6.33 -26.99
C VAL A 278 4.92 6.74 -26.38
N HIS A 279 4.73 6.58 -25.07
CA HIS A 279 3.50 7.01 -24.39
C HIS A 279 3.29 8.54 -24.47
N GLY A 280 4.36 9.33 -24.37
CA GLY A 280 4.31 10.79 -24.55
C GLY A 280 3.87 11.20 -25.96
N MET A 281 4.35 10.50 -27.00
CA MET A 281 3.95 10.76 -28.39
C MET A 281 2.48 10.41 -28.68
N PHE A 282 1.94 9.37 -28.04
CA PHE A 282 0.52 9.04 -28.19
C PHE A 282 -0.38 10.07 -27.53
N LYS A 283 0.02 10.61 -26.36
CA LYS A 283 -0.74 11.63 -25.65
C LYS A 283 -0.77 12.97 -26.40
N SER A 284 0.37 13.40 -26.97
CA SER A 284 0.43 14.64 -27.76
C SER A 284 -0.36 14.55 -29.08
N ARG A 285 -0.40 13.38 -29.72
CA ARG A 285 -1.24 13.15 -30.91
C ARG A 285 -2.74 13.16 -30.59
N ALA A 286 -3.14 12.63 -29.44
CA ALA A 286 -4.53 12.64 -28.99
C ALA A 286 -5.00 14.07 -28.68
N GLU A 287 -4.19 14.86 -27.96
CA GLU A 287 -4.47 16.27 -27.67
C GLU A 287 -4.49 17.12 -28.94
N GLY A 288 -3.58 16.87 -29.88
CA GLY A 288 -3.57 17.54 -31.19
C GLY A 288 -4.83 17.26 -32.03
N ARG A 289 -5.35 16.03 -32.01
CA ARG A 289 -6.61 15.68 -32.70
C ARG A 289 -7.83 16.32 -32.03
N LEU A 290 -7.87 16.38 -30.70
CA LEU A 290 -8.96 17.04 -29.97
C LEU A 290 -8.98 18.55 -30.18
N ARG A 291 -7.81 19.23 -30.19
CA ARG A 291 -7.72 20.66 -30.55
C ARG A 291 -8.17 20.93 -31.98
N LYS A 292 -7.83 20.06 -32.94
CA LYS A 292 -8.25 20.20 -34.34
C LYS A 292 -9.75 19.98 -34.52
N ALA A 293 -10.35 19.06 -33.77
CA ALA A 293 -11.80 18.84 -33.75
C ALA A 293 -12.55 20.04 -33.16
N ALA A 294 -12.05 20.62 -32.06
CA ALA A 294 -12.64 21.79 -31.42
C ALA A 294 -12.60 23.03 -32.34
N MET A 295 -11.54 23.22 -33.13
CA MET A 295 -11.46 24.33 -34.10
C MET A 295 -12.29 24.11 -35.37
N ASN A 296 -12.67 22.87 -35.69
CA ASN A 296 -13.55 22.58 -36.83
C ASN A 296 -15.04 22.74 -36.47
N LEU A 297 -15.40 22.67 -35.18
CA LEU A 297 -16.76 22.91 -34.68
C LEU A 297 -17.13 24.39 -34.58
N SER A 298 -16.17 25.32 -34.67
CA SER A 298 -16.38 26.76 -34.50
C SER A 298 -16.52 27.55 -35.81
N LYS A 299 -16.60 26.90 -36.97
CA LYS A 299 -16.90 27.61 -38.23
C LYS A 299 -18.42 27.81 -38.35
N PRO A 300 -18.93 29.05 -38.36
CA PRO A 300 -20.34 29.29 -38.66
C PRO A 300 -20.61 28.85 -40.11
N ARG A 301 -21.57 27.95 -40.30
CA ARG A 301 -22.15 27.69 -41.62
C ARG A 301 -22.86 28.96 -42.05
N LEU A 302 -22.27 29.71 -42.99
CA LEU A 302 -23.02 30.69 -43.77
C LEU A 302 -24.18 29.94 -44.42
N ARG A 303 -25.40 30.33 -44.05
CA ARG A 303 -26.63 29.96 -44.74
C ARG A 303 -26.71 30.80 -46.01
N ASP A 304 -27.00 30.15 -47.12
CA ASP A 304 -27.21 30.76 -48.42
C ASP A 304 -28.25 31.91 -48.35
N TYR A 305 -27.84 33.08 -48.84
CA TYR A 305 -28.66 34.09 -49.52
C TYR A 305 -27.84 34.62 -50.68
#